data_AF-A0A971RHG5-F1
#
_entry.id   AF-A0A971RHG5-F1
#
_cell.length_a   1.000
_cell.length_b   1.000
_cell.length_c   1.000
_cell.angle_alpha   90.00
_cell.angle_beta   90.00
_cell.angle_gamma   90.00
#
_symmetry.space_group_name_H-M   'P 1'
#
loop_
_entity.id
_entity.type
_entity.pdbx_description
1 polymer ?
#
loop_
_entity_poly.entity_id
_entity_poly.type
_entity_poly.pdbx_seq_one_letter_code
_entity_poly.pdbx_strand_id
1 'polypeptide(L)'
;FPTFYWLSSRFLVKELSHLEAAGLIKELEERLQDDPALMAEYKQSHEDYVARRWAAMSQTTKDEIERLGFTDVFTKRGVGGIENWQQVRCLHTQYAHHLSSGNNAIGRILDEEYGIGRLIL
;
A
#
# COMPACT_ATOMS: atom_id res chain seq x y z
N PHE A 1 -3.13 11.86 -0.21
CA PHE A 1 -1.89 12.66 -0.10
C PHE A 1 -1.18 12.21 1.17
N PRO A 2 0.11 11.79 1.19
CA PRO A 2 1.12 11.72 0.13
C PRO A 2 1.27 10.29 -0.42
N THR A 3 0.52 9.98 -1.49
CA THR A 3 0.66 8.69 -2.18
C THR A 3 1.91 8.74 -3.05
N PHE A 4 2.70 7.67 -3.08
CA PHE A 4 3.96 7.55 -3.83
C PHE A 4 3.84 6.63 -5.05
N TYR A 5 3.09 5.53 -4.93
CA TYR A 5 2.83 4.60 -6.02
C TYR A 5 1.37 4.64 -6.47
N TRP A 6 1.16 4.64 -7.78
CA TRP A 6 -0.16 4.59 -8.42
C TRP A 6 -0.19 3.51 -9.50
N LEU A 7 -1.26 2.72 -9.51
CA LEU A 7 -1.49 1.71 -10.54
C LEU A 7 -2.09 2.39 -11.78
N SER A 8 -1.44 2.24 -12.94
CA SER A 8 -1.86 2.88 -14.20
C SER A 8 -2.44 1.92 -15.24
N SER A 9 -2.24 0.60 -15.07
CA SER A 9 -2.83 -0.40 -15.97
C SER A 9 -4.35 -0.41 -15.84
N ARG A 10 -5.06 -0.01 -16.90
CA ARG A 10 -6.54 0.00 -16.92
C ARG A 10 -7.14 -1.38 -16.67
N PHE A 11 -6.48 -2.43 -17.16
CA PHE A 11 -6.90 -3.80 -16.97
C PHE A 11 -6.82 -4.20 -15.49
N LEU A 12 -5.64 -4.03 -14.86
CA LEU A 12 -5.48 -4.37 -13.44
C LEU A 12 -6.35 -3.51 -12.53
N VAL A 13 -6.52 -2.22 -12.85
CA VAL A 13 -7.44 -1.34 -12.11
C VAL A 13 -8.86 -1.90 -12.12
N LYS A 14 -9.35 -2.36 -13.28
CA LYS A 14 -10.69 -2.94 -13.42
C LYS A 14 -10.83 -4.22 -12.58
N GLU A 15 -9.88 -5.15 -12.69
CA GLU A 15 -9.94 -6.42 -11.96
C GLU A 15 -9.88 -6.23 -10.44
N LEU A 16 -8.98 -5.35 -9.96
CA LEU A 16 -8.94 -5.02 -8.54
C LEU A 16 -10.23 -4.32 -8.09
N SER A 17 -10.81 -3.44 -8.91
CA SER A 17 -12.11 -2.81 -8.60
C SER A 17 -13.26 -3.83 -8.51
N HIS A 18 -13.25 -4.90 -9.30
CA HIS A 18 -14.24 -5.98 -9.15
C HIS A 18 -14.10 -6.68 -7.80
N LEU A 19 -12.87 -7.00 -7.37
CA LEU A 19 -12.61 -7.61 -6.06
C LEU A 19 -13.01 -6.69 -4.90
N GLU A 20 -12.71 -5.39 -5.00
CA GLU A 20 -13.14 -4.39 -4.02
C GLU A 20 -14.67 -4.33 -3.93
N ALA A 21 -15.37 -4.30 -5.07
CA ALA A 21 -16.83 -4.27 -5.11
C ALA A 21 -17.46 -5.56 -4.57
N ALA A 22 -16.75 -6.69 -4.65
CA ALA A 22 -17.15 -7.97 -4.07
C ALA A 22 -16.96 -8.03 -2.54
N GLY A 23 -16.31 -7.04 -1.92
CA GLY A 23 -16.14 -6.95 -0.47
C GLY A 23 -14.78 -7.38 0.07
N LEU A 24 -13.82 -7.69 -0.81
CA LEU A 24 -12.53 -8.27 -0.41
C LEU A 24 -11.74 -7.42 0.60
N ILE A 25 -11.85 -6.10 0.55
CA ILE A 25 -11.19 -5.22 1.54
C ILE A 25 -11.63 -5.57 2.96
N LYS A 26 -12.93 -5.78 3.18
CA LYS A 26 -13.46 -6.09 4.51
C LYS A 26 -12.96 -7.45 4.99
N GLU A 27 -12.94 -8.44 4.11
CA GLU A 27 -12.43 -9.79 4.41
C GLU A 27 -10.93 -9.76 4.77
N LEU A 28 -10.13 -8.96 4.05
CA LEU A 28 -8.70 -8.79 4.35
C LEU A 28 -8.48 -8.06 5.67
N GLU A 29 -9.27 -7.03 5.97
CA GLU A 29 -9.19 -6.33 7.26
C GLU A 29 -9.57 -7.25 8.44
N GLU A 30 -10.58 -8.10 8.29
CA GLU A 30 -10.94 -9.13 9.28
C GLU A 30 -9.80 -10.13 9.48
N ARG A 31 -9.20 -10.64 8.39
CA ARG A 31 -8.02 -11.51 8.45
C ARG A 31 -6.83 -10.85 9.16
N LEU A 32 -6.58 -9.57 8.91
CA LEU A 32 -5.53 -8.81 9.59
C LEU A 32 -5.75 -8.70 11.10
N GLN A 33 -7.01 -8.63 11.54
CA GLN A 33 -7.35 -8.62 12.98
C GLN A 33 -7.14 -9.99 13.62
N ASP A 34 -7.45 -11.07 12.90
CA ASP A 34 -7.41 -12.43 13.40
C ASP A 34 -6.02 -13.09 13.32
N ASP A 35 -5.13 -12.59 12.44
CA ASP A 35 -3.77 -13.12 12.24
C ASP A 35 -2.69 -12.07 12.57
N PRO A 36 -2.12 -12.11 13.79
CA PRO A 36 -1.05 -11.20 14.20
C PRO A 36 0.22 -11.29 13.34
N ALA A 37 0.51 -12.44 12.73
CA ALA A 37 1.68 -12.59 11.87
C ALA A 37 1.45 -11.86 10.55
N LEU A 38 0.28 -12.03 9.93
CA LEU A 38 -0.11 -11.28 8.74
C LEU A 38 -0.15 -9.77 9.00
N MET A 39 -0.67 -9.35 10.17
CA MET A 39 -0.67 -7.95 10.57
C MET A 39 0.76 -7.39 10.70
N ALA A 40 1.70 -8.17 11.19
CA ALA A 40 3.11 -7.75 11.25
C ALA A 40 3.71 -7.58 9.84
N GLU A 41 3.44 -8.49 8.91
CA GLU A 41 3.87 -8.36 7.50
C GLU A 41 3.23 -7.15 6.80
N TYR A 42 1.94 -6.92 7.05
CA TYR A 42 1.24 -5.76 6.50
C TYR A 42 1.81 -4.45 7.05
N LYS A 43 2.13 -4.39 8.35
CA LYS A 43 2.84 -3.26 8.95
C LYS A 43 4.19 -3.01 8.27
N GLN A 44 4.98 -4.06 8.00
CA GLN A 44 6.24 -3.93 7.27
C GLN A 44 6.03 -3.36 5.86
N SER A 45 4.91 -3.71 5.21
CA SER A 45 4.54 -3.13 3.90
C SER A 45 4.35 -1.61 3.97
N HIS A 46 3.76 -1.10 5.06
CA HIS A 46 3.62 0.34 5.29
C HIS A 46 4.95 1.02 5.62
N GLU A 47 5.80 0.38 6.41
CA GLU A 47 7.13 0.89 6.77
C GLU A 47 8.05 0.99 5.53
N ASP A 48 8.08 -0.05 4.69
CA ASP A 48 8.82 -0.05 3.43
C ASP A 48 8.33 1.07 2.48
N TYR A 49 7.01 1.27 2.40
CA TYR A 49 6.43 2.36 1.61
C TYR A 49 6.88 3.75 2.10
N VAL A 50 6.83 3.99 3.42
CA VAL A 50 7.29 5.24 4.03
C VAL A 50 8.77 5.46 3.75
N ALA A 51 9.59 4.43 3.98
CA ALA A 51 11.03 4.50 3.80
C ALA A 51 11.40 4.83 2.35
N ARG A 52 10.78 4.16 1.38
CA ARG A 52 11.00 4.40 -0.06
C ARG A 52 10.58 5.80 -0.48
N ARG A 53 9.39 6.25 -0.04
CA ARG A 53 8.92 7.61 -0.33
C ARG A 53 9.87 8.67 0.22
N TRP A 54 10.34 8.48 1.45
CA TRP A 54 11.29 9.40 2.09
C TRP A 54 12.66 9.38 1.39
N ALA A 55 13.15 8.19 1.02
CA ALA A 55 14.42 8.04 0.31
C ALA A 55 14.42 8.70 -1.07
N ALA A 56 13.26 8.72 -1.76
CA ALA A 56 13.12 9.34 -3.08
C ALA A 56 13.12 10.88 -3.06
N MET A 57 13.03 11.52 -1.89
CA MET A 57 13.03 12.99 -1.77
C MET A 57 14.44 13.55 -1.65
N SER A 58 14.66 14.69 -2.34
CA SER A 58 15.88 15.48 -2.17
C SER A 58 15.99 16.04 -0.75
N GLN A 59 17.22 16.35 -0.31
CA GLN A 59 17.42 16.97 1.01
C GLN A 59 16.67 18.30 1.12
N THR A 60 16.71 19.14 0.08
CA THR A 60 15.96 20.40 0.05
C THR A 60 14.46 20.21 0.25
N THR A 61 13.88 19.15 -0.33
CA THR A 61 12.47 18.82 -0.11
C THR A 61 12.20 18.39 1.32
N LYS A 62 13.10 17.60 1.93
CA LYS A 62 12.98 17.16 3.33
C LYS A 62 13.07 18.34 4.30
N ASP A 63 14.01 19.25 4.07
CA ASP A 63 14.18 20.46 4.88
C ASP A 63 12.92 21.35 4.82
N GLU A 64 12.32 21.49 3.64
CA GLU A 64 11.07 22.25 3.48
C GLU A 64 9.88 21.56 4.17
N ILE A 65 9.78 20.23 4.07
CA ILE A 65 8.76 19.44 4.80
C ILE A 65 8.89 19.66 6.31
N GLU A 66 10.11 19.66 6.84
CA GLU A 66 10.37 19.91 8.26
C GLU A 66 10.03 21.35 8.65
N ARG A 67 10.47 22.34 7.87
CA ARG A 67 10.17 23.77 8.08
C ARG A 67 8.67 24.06 8.11
N LEU A 68 7.90 23.36 7.27
CA LEU A 68 6.44 23.48 7.19
C LEU A 68 5.70 22.66 8.26
N GLY A 69 6.39 21.86 9.07
CA GLY A 69 5.77 21.00 10.09
C GLY A 69 5.02 19.80 9.53
N PHE A 70 5.38 19.34 8.32
CA PHE A 70 4.71 18.22 7.65
C PHE A 70 5.40 16.87 7.83
N THR A 71 6.45 16.77 8.64
CA THR A 71 7.22 15.54 8.86
C THR A 71 6.31 14.34 9.14
N ASP A 72 5.38 14.46 10.08
CA ASP A 72 4.44 13.38 10.44
C ASP A 72 3.57 12.92 9.27
N VAL A 73 3.15 13.84 8.39
CA VAL A 73 2.36 13.50 7.19
C VAL A 73 3.15 12.57 6.27
N PHE A 74 4.47 12.72 6.22
CA PHE A 74 5.36 11.94 5.35
C PHE A 74 6.00 10.73 6.04
N THR A 75 5.99 10.65 7.37
CA THR A 75 6.59 9.52 8.12
C THR A 75 5.54 8.57 8.70
N LYS A 76 4.30 9.02 8.96
CA LYS A 76 3.24 8.19 9.56
C LYS A 76 2.22 7.65 8.56
N ARG A 77 2.08 8.27 7.38
CA ARG A 77 1.10 7.83 6.37
C ARG A 77 1.69 6.81 5.42
N GLY A 78 1.33 5.53 5.53
CA GLY A 78 1.89 4.46 4.70
C GLY A 78 1.18 4.31 3.35
N VAL A 79 1.03 3.06 2.89
CA VAL A 79 0.38 2.74 1.61
C VAL A 79 -1.02 3.36 1.54
N GLY A 80 -1.37 3.96 0.40
CA GLY A 80 -2.65 4.66 0.23
C GLY A 80 -2.76 5.99 0.99
N GLY A 81 -1.75 6.40 1.76
CA GLY A 81 -1.74 7.65 2.53
C GLY A 81 -2.51 7.60 3.84
N ILE A 82 -2.72 6.42 4.41
CA ILE A 82 -3.42 6.21 5.69
C ILE A 82 -2.46 6.15 6.87
N GLU A 83 -2.93 6.61 8.04
CA GLU A 83 -2.22 6.54 9.31
C GLU A 83 -2.64 5.32 10.14
N ASN A 84 -3.91 4.89 10.05
CA ASN A 84 -4.34 3.64 10.65
C ASN A 84 -3.92 2.46 9.76
N TRP A 85 -2.78 1.85 10.07
CA TRP A 85 -2.24 0.74 9.29
C TRP A 85 -2.94 -0.59 9.53
N GLN A 86 -4.02 -0.64 10.31
CA GLN A 86 -4.90 -1.80 10.42
C GLN A 86 -5.99 -1.83 9.33
N GLN A 87 -6.07 -0.77 8.52
CA GLN A 87 -7.06 -0.64 7.45
C GLN A 87 -6.40 -0.82 6.07
N VAL A 88 -7.18 -1.29 5.11
CA VAL A 88 -6.81 -1.39 3.70
C VAL A 88 -7.60 -0.37 2.92
N ARG A 89 -6.98 0.76 2.57
CA ARG A 89 -7.67 1.85 1.86
C ARG A 89 -8.23 1.42 0.50
N CYS A 90 -7.38 0.82 -0.33
CA CYS A 90 -7.75 0.25 -1.63
C CYS A 90 -6.69 -0.73 -2.10
N LEU A 91 -7.12 -1.77 -2.82
CA LEU A 91 -6.25 -2.78 -3.42
C LEU A 91 -5.33 -2.19 -4.47
N HIS A 92 -5.74 -1.12 -5.18
CA HIS A 92 -4.88 -0.51 -6.23
C HIS A 92 -3.58 0.03 -5.69
N THR A 93 -3.60 0.71 -4.54
CA THR A 93 -2.37 1.27 -3.96
C THR A 93 -1.51 0.20 -3.29
N GLN A 94 -2.13 -0.86 -2.76
CA GLN A 94 -1.41 -2.03 -2.28
C GLN A 94 -0.69 -2.73 -3.43
N TYR A 95 -1.40 -2.96 -4.53
CA TYR A 95 -0.84 -3.65 -5.68
C TYR A 95 0.19 -2.80 -6.44
N ALA A 96 -0.01 -1.47 -6.53
CA ALA A 96 1.01 -0.58 -7.06
C ALA A 96 2.32 -0.64 -6.24
N HIS A 97 2.19 -0.69 -4.91
CA HIS A 97 3.35 -0.88 -4.05
C HIS A 97 4.00 -2.25 -4.27
N HIS A 98 3.20 -3.31 -4.31
CA HIS A 98 3.64 -4.69 -4.58
C HIS A 98 4.48 -4.80 -5.86
N LEU A 99 4.00 -4.26 -6.98
CA LEU A 99 4.73 -4.26 -8.25
C LEU A 99 6.03 -3.45 -8.20
N SER A 100 6.12 -2.46 -7.30
CA SER A 100 7.28 -1.57 -7.20
C SER A 100 8.35 -2.06 -6.22
N SER A 101 7.95 -2.69 -5.12
CA SER A 101 8.85 -3.14 -4.05
C SER A 101 9.07 -4.64 -4.01
N GLY A 102 8.14 -5.43 -4.53
CA GLY A 102 8.05 -6.89 -4.33
C GLY A 102 7.70 -7.29 -2.88
N ASN A 103 7.44 -6.32 -2.00
CA ASN A 103 7.25 -6.54 -0.57
C ASN A 103 5.96 -5.86 -0.09
N ASN A 104 4.83 -6.52 -0.34
CA ASN A 104 3.52 -6.09 0.13
C ASN A 104 2.64 -7.30 0.47
N ALA A 105 2.21 -7.41 1.73
CA ALA A 105 1.42 -8.55 2.20
C ALA A 105 0.08 -8.71 1.44
N ILE A 106 -0.63 -7.61 1.19
CA ILE A 106 -1.89 -7.64 0.44
C ILE A 106 -1.63 -7.95 -1.04
N GLY A 107 -0.57 -7.37 -1.62
CA GLY A 107 -0.16 -7.68 -3.00
C GLY A 107 0.15 -9.16 -3.21
N ARG A 108 0.87 -9.77 -2.27
CA ARG A 108 1.17 -11.21 -2.25
C ARG A 108 -0.11 -12.05 -2.20
N ILE A 109 -1.05 -11.72 -1.31
CA ILE A 109 -2.36 -12.39 -1.24
C ILE A 109 -3.12 -12.30 -2.57
N LEU A 110 -3.13 -11.11 -3.20
CA LEU A 110 -3.79 -10.92 -4.50
C LEU A 110 -3.17 -11.80 -5.61
N ASP A 111 -1.87 -12.02 -5.58
CA ASP A 111 -1.21 -12.92 -6.53
C ASP A 111 -1.50 -14.40 -6.22
N GLU A 112 -1.36 -14.80 -4.95
CA GLU A 112 -1.45 -16.20 -4.51
C GLU A 112 -2.89 -16.73 -4.56
N GLU A 113 -3.85 -15.94 -4.08
CA GLU A 113 -5.24 -16.38 -3.86
C GLU A 113 -6.17 -15.95 -5.02
N TYR A 114 -5.91 -14.79 -5.63
CA TYR A 114 -6.77 -14.21 -6.68
C TYR A 114 -6.14 -14.23 -8.07
N GLY A 115 -4.86 -14.61 -8.18
CA GLY A 115 -4.18 -14.78 -9.46
C GLY A 115 -3.91 -13.49 -10.22
N ILE A 116 -3.91 -12.33 -9.57
CA ILE A 116 -3.76 -11.03 -10.24
C ILE A 116 -2.43 -10.94 -11.01
N GLY A 117 -1.33 -11.43 -10.44
CA GLY A 117 0.00 -11.40 -11.08
C GLY A 117 0.08 -12.20 -12.37
N ARG A 118 -0.78 -13.22 -12.56
CA ARG A 118 -0.85 -13.98 -13.81
C ARG A 118 -1.47 -13.19 -14.96
N LEU A 119 -2.11 -12.06 -14.69
CA LEU A 119 -2.75 -11.21 -15.69
C LEU A 119 -1.80 -10.18 -16.31
N ILE A 120 -0.54 -10.14 -15.86
CA ILE A 120 0.50 -9.22 -16.33
C ILE A 120 1.36 -9.86 -17.43
N LEU A 121 1.29 -11.20 -17.58
CA LEU A 121 1.98 -12.00 -18.60
C LEU A 121 1.11 -12.16 -19.85
#